data_AF-A0A5P1EC06-F1
#
_entry.id   AF-A0A5P1EC06-F1
#
_cell.length_a   1.000
_cell.length_b   1.000
_cell.length_c   1.000
_cell.angle_alpha   90.00
_cell.angle_beta   90.00
_cell.angle_gamma   90.00
#
_symmetry.space_group_name_H-M   'P 1'
#
loop_
_entity.id
_entity.type
_entity.pdbx_description
1 polymer ?
#
loop_
_entity_poly.entity_id
_entity_poly.type
_entity_poly.pdbx_seq_one_letter_code
_entity_poly.pdbx_strand_id
1 'polypeptide(L)'
;MSPKISYISSAVDPLCVLPPRPALPRSSCTTTRLSRPGSLAPSFTALDLSDFDRTMAVNLRSVIAGIKHAARVMIPQQSGCILCTASLTGVMGGMAPHDYSISKAAVIGAVRSAAAEMGRHGIRINCISPHAIATPMGVDAMRKLAPELGEEEAVEVLEGCGELKGEVPRREDVGGRGVVLRRSETAKFVSGHNFVVDGGFTAFKRLKI
;
A
#
# COMPACT_ATOMS: atom_id res chain seq x y z
N MET A 1 -20.60 16.71 9.31
CA MET A 1 -20.91 15.32 8.90
C MET A 1 -19.69 14.72 8.25
N SER A 2 -18.96 13.90 8.99
CA SER A 2 -17.67 13.31 8.61
C SER A 2 -17.89 12.15 7.62
N PRO A 3 -17.30 12.15 6.42
CA PRO A 3 -17.40 11.01 5.52
C PRO A 3 -16.49 9.89 6.05
N LYS A 4 -17.06 8.70 6.32
CA LYS A 4 -16.30 7.48 6.62
C LYS A 4 -15.46 7.11 5.39
N ILE A 5 -14.13 7.16 5.52
CA ILE A 5 -13.18 6.83 4.45
C ILE A 5 -12.70 5.40 4.69
N SER A 6 -13.07 4.48 3.81
CA SER A 6 -12.62 3.07 3.85
C SER A 6 -11.56 2.82 2.76
N TYR A 7 -10.40 2.34 3.20
CA TYR A 7 -9.26 1.94 2.38
C TYR A 7 -9.32 0.44 2.09
N ILE A 8 -8.96 0.02 0.88
CA ILE A 8 -8.60 -1.38 0.62
C ILE A 8 -7.14 -1.56 1.07
N SER A 9 -6.95 -1.78 2.37
CA SER A 9 -5.67 -2.21 2.94
C SER A 9 -5.51 -3.72 2.73
N SER A 10 -4.31 -4.20 2.41
CA SER A 10 -3.99 -5.64 2.33
C SER A 10 -3.91 -6.32 3.71
N ALA A 11 -4.71 -5.87 4.67
CA ALA A 11 -5.17 -6.63 5.82
C ALA A 11 -6.69 -6.38 5.92
N VAL A 12 -7.44 -7.33 5.36
CA VAL A 12 -8.89 -7.57 5.55
C VAL A 12 -9.68 -6.47 6.25
N ASP A 13 -10.33 -5.59 5.46
CA ASP A 13 -11.74 -5.26 5.72
C ASP A 13 -12.42 -4.79 4.41
N PRO A 14 -13.68 -5.21 4.17
CA PRO A 14 -14.38 -5.04 2.91
C PRO A 14 -15.00 -3.65 2.86
N LEU A 15 -14.96 -2.98 1.69
CA LEU A 15 -16.01 -2.08 1.18
C LEU A 15 -15.52 -1.37 -0.09
N CYS A 16 -15.61 -2.08 -1.22
CA CYS A 16 -16.19 -1.51 -2.42
C CYS A 16 -16.82 -2.64 -3.25
N VAL A 17 -18.12 -2.46 -3.53
CA VAL A 17 -19.06 -3.27 -4.32
C VAL A 17 -19.69 -4.52 -3.63
N LEU A 18 -20.98 -4.39 -3.22
CA LEU A 18 -22.04 -5.39 -2.84
C LEU A 18 -22.49 -5.51 -1.35
N PRO A 19 -23.79 -5.85 -1.07
CA PRO A 19 -24.50 -5.66 0.21
C PRO A 19 -24.18 -6.76 1.27
N PRO A 20 -24.60 -6.63 2.55
CA PRO A 20 -23.94 -7.28 3.68
C PRO A 20 -24.21 -8.80 3.71
N ARG A 21 -23.14 -9.59 3.91
CA ARG A 21 -23.21 -11.01 4.26
C ARG A 21 -22.30 -11.31 5.46
N PRO A 22 -22.57 -12.40 6.22
CA PRO A 22 -22.06 -12.59 7.57
C PRO A 22 -20.55 -12.85 7.62
N ALA A 23 -19.96 -12.45 8.74
CA ALA A 23 -18.52 -12.44 9.00
C ALA A 23 -17.84 -13.82 8.85
N LEU A 24 -16.76 -13.84 8.06
CA LEU A 24 -15.79 -14.93 8.03
C LEU A 24 -14.69 -14.69 9.10
N PRO A 25 -14.06 -15.74 9.64
CA PRO A 25 -13.12 -15.62 10.75
C PRO A 25 -11.82 -14.91 10.34
N ARG A 26 -11.30 -14.10 11.27
CA ARG A 26 -10.07 -13.31 11.14
C ARG A 26 -8.87 -14.22 10.85
N SER A 27 -8.29 -14.12 9.66
CA SER A 27 -7.02 -14.79 9.34
C SER A 27 -5.87 -14.07 10.04
N SER A 28 -5.19 -14.77 10.94
CA SER A 28 -3.97 -14.34 11.62
C SER A 28 -2.86 -14.04 10.60
N CYS A 29 -2.33 -12.82 10.66
CA CYS A 29 -1.16 -12.38 9.91
C CYS A 29 0.01 -13.33 10.24
N THR A 30 0.42 -14.15 9.28
CA THR A 30 1.39 -15.22 9.52
C THR A 30 2.81 -14.65 9.51
N THR A 31 3.51 -14.89 10.62
CA THR A 31 4.87 -14.49 10.97
C THR A 31 5.90 -14.91 9.92
N THR A 32 6.44 -13.97 9.14
CA THR A 32 7.67 -14.19 8.36
C THR A 32 8.87 -14.02 9.30
N ARG A 33 9.73 -15.04 9.41
CA ARG A 33 10.94 -15.01 10.23
C ARG A 33 11.97 -14.06 9.61
N LEU A 34 12.19 -12.90 10.24
CA LEU A 34 13.31 -12.01 9.92
C LEU A 34 14.63 -12.63 10.41
N SER A 35 15.69 -12.52 9.61
CA SER A 35 17.04 -12.92 9.99
C SER A 35 17.99 -11.72 9.98
N ARG A 36 18.82 -11.67 11.04
CA ARG A 36 19.86 -10.69 11.44
C ARG A 36 19.39 -9.29 11.90
N PRO A 37 19.92 -8.77 13.03
CA PRO A 37 19.73 -7.37 13.42
C PRO A 37 20.37 -6.43 12.39
N GLY A 38 19.64 -5.40 11.95
CA GLY A 38 20.17 -4.32 11.12
C GLY A 38 19.84 -4.34 9.62
N SER A 39 19.09 -5.32 9.11
CA SER A 39 18.52 -5.28 7.75
C SER A 39 17.02 -5.55 7.79
N LEU A 40 16.23 -4.66 7.20
CA LEU A 40 14.77 -4.81 7.01
C LEU A 40 14.42 -5.95 6.05
N ALA A 41 15.37 -6.39 5.22
CA ALA A 41 15.18 -7.48 4.27
C ALA A 41 16.02 -8.69 4.68
N PRO A 42 15.44 -9.90 4.74
CA PRO A 42 16.23 -11.13 4.81
C PRO A 42 17.13 -11.22 3.57
N SER A 43 18.28 -11.89 3.67
CA SER A 43 19.13 -12.09 2.50
C SER A 43 18.31 -12.66 1.34
N PHE A 44 18.52 -12.15 0.13
CA PHE A 44 17.88 -12.70 -1.06
C PHE A 44 18.17 -14.20 -1.23
N THR A 45 19.33 -14.67 -0.75
CA THR A 45 19.72 -16.09 -0.76
C THR A 45 18.92 -16.95 0.23
N ALA A 46 18.28 -16.34 1.21
CA ALA A 46 17.45 -17.00 2.21
C ALA A 46 15.95 -16.86 1.92
N LEU A 47 15.59 -16.36 0.73
CA LEU A 47 14.21 -16.21 0.31
C LEU A 47 13.56 -17.59 0.12
N ASP A 48 12.64 -17.93 1.01
CA ASP A 48 11.78 -19.10 0.82
C ASP A 48 10.70 -18.78 -0.22
N LEU A 49 10.63 -19.61 -1.26
CA LEU A 49 9.67 -19.44 -2.34
C LEU A 49 8.23 -19.71 -1.89
N SER A 50 8.02 -20.56 -0.89
CA SER A 50 6.67 -20.79 -0.35
C SER A 50 6.14 -19.55 0.38
N ASP A 51 6.96 -18.93 1.23
CA ASP A 51 6.62 -17.64 1.84
C ASP A 51 6.44 -16.53 0.80
N PHE A 52 7.29 -16.47 -0.23
CA PHE A 52 7.15 -15.54 -1.35
C PHE A 52 5.80 -15.71 -2.07
N ASP A 53 5.44 -16.94 -2.46
CA ASP A 53 4.20 -17.24 -3.16
C ASP A 53 2.97 -16.87 -2.32
N ARG A 54 3.04 -17.09 -1.00
CA ARG A 54 1.99 -16.66 -0.07
C ARG A 54 1.88 -15.13 -0.04
N THR A 55 2.99 -14.41 0.08
CA THR A 55 3.00 -12.94 0.05
C THR A 55 2.42 -12.41 -1.26
N MET A 56 2.79 -13.02 -2.40
CA MET A 56 2.24 -12.67 -3.71
C MET A 56 0.75 -12.97 -3.83
N ALA A 57 0.28 -14.10 -3.28
CA ALA A 57 -1.14 -14.45 -3.25
C ALA A 57 -1.96 -13.42 -2.45
N VAL A 58 -1.44 -12.97 -1.31
CA VAL A 58 -2.14 -12.00 -0.44
C VAL A 58 -2.06 -10.58 -1.01
N ASN A 59 -0.91 -10.13 -1.48
CA ASN A 59 -0.70 -8.72 -1.83
C ASN A 59 -0.95 -8.38 -3.30
N LEU A 60 -0.64 -9.29 -4.22
CA LEU A 60 -0.78 -9.04 -5.66
C LEU A 60 -2.03 -9.71 -6.22
N ARG A 61 -2.19 -11.02 -6.00
CA ARG A 61 -3.29 -11.78 -6.60
C ARG A 61 -4.65 -11.26 -6.12
N SER A 62 -4.78 -10.89 -4.85
CA SER A 62 -5.99 -10.27 -4.31
C SER A 62 -6.34 -8.96 -5.03
N VAL A 63 -5.35 -8.11 -5.30
CA VAL A 63 -5.52 -6.83 -6.00
C VAL A 63 -5.92 -7.07 -7.45
N ILE A 64 -5.26 -7.99 -8.15
CA ILE A 64 -5.63 -8.35 -9.53
C ILE A 64 -7.06 -8.89 -9.59
N ALA A 65 -7.45 -9.74 -8.64
CA ALA A 65 -8.83 -10.23 -8.55
C ALA A 65 -9.81 -9.08 -8.31
N GLY A 66 -9.49 -8.15 -7.40
CA GLY A 66 -10.29 -6.94 -7.14
C GLY A 66 -10.47 -6.10 -8.40
N ILE A 67 -9.39 -5.80 -9.13
CA ILE A 67 -9.43 -5.05 -10.39
C ILE A 67 -10.32 -5.77 -11.41
N LYS A 68 -10.12 -7.08 -11.61
CA LYS A 68 -10.91 -7.90 -12.54
C LYS A 68 -12.41 -7.83 -12.23
N HIS A 69 -12.79 -7.99 -10.96
CA HIS A 69 -14.20 -7.99 -10.57
C HIS A 69 -14.82 -6.59 -10.62
N ALA A 70 -14.08 -5.55 -10.22
CA ALA A 70 -14.53 -4.17 -10.34
C ALA A 70 -14.73 -3.77 -11.82
N ALA A 71 -13.77 -4.12 -12.69
CA ALA A 71 -13.84 -3.85 -14.12
C ALA A 71 -15.08 -4.45 -14.78
N ARG A 72 -15.45 -5.70 -14.42
CA ARG A 72 -16.67 -6.34 -14.96
C ARG A 72 -17.95 -5.53 -14.71
N VAL A 73 -18.02 -4.80 -13.60
CA VAL A 73 -19.18 -3.97 -13.24
C VAL A 73 -19.07 -2.58 -13.88
N MET A 74 -17.87 -2.00 -13.91
CA MET A 74 -17.63 -0.64 -14.39
C MET A 74 -17.60 -0.53 -15.92
N ILE A 75 -17.16 -1.57 -16.64
CA ILE A 75 -17.08 -1.56 -18.12
C ILE A 75 -18.46 -1.31 -18.74
N PRO A 76 -19.54 -2.03 -18.40
CA PRO A 76 -20.87 -1.71 -18.92
C PRO A 76 -21.35 -0.29 -18.59
N GLN A 77 -20.90 0.28 -17.47
CA GLN A 77 -21.26 1.64 -17.02
C GLN A 77 -20.46 2.75 -17.71
N GLN A 78 -19.42 2.38 -18.48
CA GLN A 78 -18.50 3.30 -19.14
C GLN A 78 -17.92 4.39 -18.21
N SER A 79 -17.82 4.08 -16.91
CA SER A 79 -17.40 5.03 -15.89
C SER A 79 -16.93 4.29 -14.65
N GLY A 80 -15.94 4.86 -13.97
CA GLY A 80 -15.45 4.32 -12.71
C GLY A 80 -14.08 4.84 -12.31
N CYS A 81 -13.73 4.58 -11.05
CA CYS A 81 -12.38 4.79 -10.55
C CYS A 81 -11.99 3.64 -9.62
N ILE A 82 -10.90 2.97 -9.93
CA ILE A 82 -10.29 1.93 -9.10
C ILE A 82 -9.05 2.52 -8.40
N LEU A 83 -8.92 2.28 -7.10
CA LEU A 83 -7.79 2.75 -6.31
C LEU A 83 -7.15 1.57 -5.58
N CYS A 84 -5.86 1.35 -5.82
CA CYS A 84 -5.09 0.28 -5.19
C CYS A 84 -4.10 0.84 -4.17
N THR A 85 -3.77 0.06 -3.14
CA THR A 85 -2.76 0.42 -2.14
C THR A 85 -1.46 -0.32 -2.40
N ALA A 86 -0.46 0.42 -2.85
CA ALA A 86 0.91 -0.03 -3.00
C ALA A 86 1.70 0.33 -1.72
N SER A 87 2.99 0.62 -1.85
CA SER A 87 3.86 1.04 -0.75
C SER A 87 5.10 1.72 -1.34
N LEU A 88 5.69 2.65 -0.60
CA LEU A 88 6.97 3.26 -0.96
C LEU A 88 8.10 2.23 -1.12
N THR A 89 8.02 1.09 -0.42
CA THR A 89 8.94 -0.05 -0.58
C THR A 89 8.91 -0.65 -1.99
N GLY A 90 7.78 -0.55 -2.69
CA GLY A 90 7.66 -0.95 -4.10
C GLY A 90 8.27 0.06 -5.07
N VAL A 91 8.67 1.24 -4.60
CA VAL A 91 9.32 2.29 -5.40
C VAL A 91 10.85 2.25 -5.22
N MET A 92 11.35 2.22 -3.97
CA MET A 92 12.80 2.29 -3.71
C MET A 92 13.47 0.96 -3.33
N GLY A 93 12.71 -0.11 -3.02
CA GLY A 93 13.28 -1.37 -2.54
C GLY A 93 14.06 -1.22 -1.22
N GLY A 94 14.59 -2.32 -0.69
CA GLY A 94 15.58 -2.32 0.41
C GLY A 94 15.10 -1.91 1.81
N MET A 95 13.86 -1.43 1.95
CA MET A 95 13.30 -0.97 3.24
C MET A 95 12.25 -1.91 3.84
N ALA A 96 12.07 -3.08 3.25
CA ALA A 96 11.17 -4.11 3.74
C ALA A 96 11.63 -5.46 3.17
N PRO A 97 11.09 -6.58 3.68
CA PRO A 97 11.34 -7.90 3.11
C PRO A 97 11.18 -7.93 1.59
N HIS A 98 12.05 -8.69 0.92
CA HIS A 98 12.13 -8.70 -0.55
C HIS A 98 10.80 -9.11 -1.19
N ASP A 99 10.15 -10.14 -0.65
CA ASP A 99 8.84 -10.61 -1.06
C ASP A 99 7.77 -9.50 -0.97
N TYR A 100 7.74 -8.77 0.14
CA TYR A 100 6.82 -7.64 0.31
C TYR A 100 7.10 -6.52 -0.70
N SER A 101 8.36 -6.09 -0.82
CA SER A 101 8.76 -5.01 -1.74
C SER A 101 8.45 -5.36 -3.20
N ILE A 102 8.76 -6.59 -3.62
CA ILE A 102 8.43 -7.11 -4.96
C ILE A 102 6.92 -7.14 -5.16
N SER A 103 6.15 -7.62 -4.18
CA SER A 103 4.69 -7.67 -4.30
C SER A 103 4.08 -6.28 -4.49
N LYS A 104 4.58 -5.25 -3.79
CA LYS A 104 4.10 -3.88 -3.90
C LYS A 104 4.57 -3.19 -5.20
N ALA A 105 5.78 -3.50 -5.69
CA ALA A 105 6.21 -3.08 -7.01
C ALA A 105 5.33 -3.69 -8.12
N ALA A 106 4.96 -4.96 -7.98
CA ALA A 106 4.07 -5.64 -8.92
C ALA A 106 2.67 -5.02 -8.95
N VAL A 107 2.14 -4.54 -7.81
CA VAL A 107 0.86 -3.80 -7.76
C VAL A 107 0.95 -2.50 -8.59
N ILE A 108 2.06 -1.77 -8.52
CA ILE A 108 2.28 -0.56 -9.35
C ILE A 108 2.27 -0.93 -10.83
N GLY A 109 2.93 -2.03 -11.21
CA GLY A 109 2.90 -2.57 -12.56
C GLY A 109 1.50 -2.98 -13.02
N ALA A 110 0.74 -3.68 -12.17
CA ALA A 110 -0.63 -4.11 -12.46
C ALA A 110 -1.58 -2.93 -12.71
N VAL A 111 -1.45 -1.85 -11.94
CA VAL A 111 -2.21 -0.61 -12.12
C VAL A 111 -1.92 0.02 -13.47
N ARG A 112 -0.65 0.13 -13.86
CA ARG A 112 -0.25 0.68 -15.17
C ARG A 112 -0.75 -0.19 -16.32
N SER A 113 -0.63 -1.51 -16.18
CA SER A 113 -1.11 -2.47 -17.18
C SER A 113 -2.63 -2.39 -17.36
N ALA A 114 -3.39 -2.40 -16.26
CA ALA A 114 -4.84 -2.29 -16.32
C ALA A 114 -5.29 -0.91 -16.85
N ALA A 115 -4.59 0.17 -16.53
CA ALA A 115 -4.94 1.51 -17.03
C ALA A 115 -4.98 1.60 -18.56
N ALA A 116 -4.10 0.87 -19.25
CA ALA A 116 -4.04 0.84 -20.71
C ALA A 116 -5.33 0.31 -21.35
N GLU A 117 -5.98 -0.67 -20.73
CA GLU A 117 -7.25 -1.23 -21.18
C GLU A 117 -8.44 -0.40 -20.68
N MET A 118 -8.47 -0.12 -19.37
CA MET A 118 -9.60 0.51 -18.67
C MET A 118 -9.92 1.91 -19.18
N GLY A 119 -8.92 2.66 -19.65
CA GLY A 119 -9.11 3.99 -20.20
C GLY A 119 -10.08 4.04 -21.39
N ARG A 120 -10.14 2.97 -22.20
CA ARG A 120 -11.07 2.86 -23.34
C ARG A 120 -12.54 2.77 -22.92
N HIS A 121 -12.79 2.42 -21.66
CA HIS A 121 -14.11 2.27 -21.08
C HIS A 121 -14.47 3.41 -20.12
N GLY A 122 -13.74 4.54 -20.15
CA GLY A 122 -13.99 5.67 -19.25
C GLY A 122 -13.67 5.39 -17.78
N ILE A 123 -12.89 4.34 -17.51
CA ILE A 123 -12.49 3.92 -16.15
C ILE A 123 -11.07 4.40 -15.88
N ARG A 124 -10.89 5.05 -14.73
CA ARG A 124 -9.56 5.41 -14.22
C ARG A 124 -9.10 4.38 -13.20
N ILE A 125 -7.81 4.10 -13.19
CA ILE A 125 -7.20 3.25 -12.16
C ILE A 125 -5.90 3.86 -11.70
N ASN A 126 -5.70 3.99 -10.39
CA ASN A 126 -4.50 4.57 -9.81
C ASN A 126 -4.09 3.78 -8.56
N CYS A 127 -2.89 4.05 -8.05
CA CYS A 127 -2.46 3.54 -6.76
C CYS A 127 -1.83 4.61 -5.89
N ILE A 128 -1.82 4.35 -4.58
CA ILE A 128 -1.16 5.19 -3.59
C ILE A 128 -0.06 4.38 -2.91
N SER A 129 1.12 4.97 -2.81
CA SER A 129 2.30 4.42 -2.15
C SER A 129 2.65 5.26 -0.93
N PRO A 130 2.13 4.93 0.25
CA PRO A 130 2.50 5.63 1.47
C PRO A 130 3.92 5.24 1.94
N HIS A 131 4.57 6.19 2.59
CA HIS A 131 5.74 5.98 3.44
C HIS A 131 5.37 5.31 4.77
N ALA A 132 6.35 5.09 5.64
CA ALA A 132 6.13 4.65 7.00
C ALA A 132 5.12 5.58 7.72
N ILE A 133 4.02 5.00 8.18
CA ILE A 133 2.99 5.67 8.98
C ILE A 133 2.81 4.84 10.24
N ALA A 134 2.66 5.51 11.39
CA ALA A 134 2.35 4.91 12.69
C ALA A 134 0.96 4.24 12.68
N THR A 135 0.92 3.06 12.08
CA THR A 135 -0.23 2.13 12.04
C THR A 135 0.15 0.90 12.86
N PRO A 136 -0.81 0.13 13.42
CA PRO A 136 -0.51 -1.12 14.09
C PRO A 136 0.41 -2.04 13.27
N MET A 137 0.21 -2.08 11.95
CA MET A 137 1.09 -2.83 11.05
C MET A 137 2.51 -2.26 10.97
N GLY A 138 2.66 -0.94 10.88
CA GLY A 138 3.97 -0.28 10.87
C GLY A 138 4.71 -0.43 12.19
N VAL A 139 4.00 -0.28 13.32
CA VAL A 139 4.55 -0.42 14.68
C VAL A 139 4.95 -1.87 14.93
N ASP A 140 4.11 -2.85 14.58
CA ASP A 140 4.45 -4.28 14.69
C ASP A 140 5.65 -4.65 13.81
N ALA A 141 5.73 -4.12 12.58
CA ALA A 141 6.89 -4.33 11.71
C ALA A 141 8.17 -3.73 12.31
N MET A 142 8.10 -2.53 12.90
CA MET A 142 9.23 -1.88 13.54
C MET A 142 9.69 -2.64 14.80
N ARG A 143 8.75 -3.08 15.65
CA ARG A 143 9.05 -3.88 16.84
C ARG A 143 9.60 -5.27 16.49
N LYS A 144 9.24 -5.84 15.35
CA LYS A 144 9.87 -7.08 14.86
C LYS A 144 11.31 -6.87 14.37
N LEU A 145 11.61 -5.68 13.85
CA LEU A 145 12.97 -5.32 13.41
C LEU A 145 13.89 -5.03 14.59
N ALA A 146 13.39 -4.27 15.56
CA ALA A 146 14.10 -3.86 16.76
C ALA A 146 13.23 -4.24 17.98
N PRO A 147 13.30 -5.52 18.42
CA PRO A 147 12.54 -6.03 19.57
C PRO A 147 12.79 -5.27 20.87
N GLU A 148 13.94 -4.59 20.96
CA GLU A 148 14.34 -3.72 22.05
C GLU A 148 13.53 -2.41 22.12
N LEU A 149 12.88 -1.99 21.04
CA LEU A 149 12.09 -0.75 21.03
C LEU A 149 10.74 -0.95 21.73
N GLY A 150 10.44 0.00 22.61
CA GLY A 150 9.08 0.19 23.14
C GLY A 150 8.09 0.56 22.03
N GLU A 151 6.80 0.46 22.32
CA GLU A 151 5.75 0.85 21.36
C GLU A 151 5.83 2.35 21.02
N GLU A 152 6.09 3.19 22.01
CA GLU A 152 6.24 4.64 21.85
C GLU A 152 7.48 5.00 21.02
N GLU A 153 8.61 4.35 21.28
CA GLU A 153 9.86 4.56 20.52
C GLU A 153 9.71 4.11 19.06
N ALA A 154 9.01 3.00 18.82
CA ALA A 154 8.71 2.55 17.47
C ALA A 154 7.82 3.55 16.70
N VAL A 155 6.89 4.22 17.39
CA VAL A 155 6.09 5.31 16.81
C VAL A 155 6.98 6.51 16.49
N GLU A 156 7.81 6.98 17.42
CA GLU A 156 8.72 8.10 17.19
C GLU A 156 9.65 7.86 16.00
N VAL A 157 10.21 6.65 15.88
CA VAL A 157 11.06 6.27 14.74
C VAL A 157 10.29 6.35 13.42
N LEU A 158 9.07 5.83 13.36
CA LEU A 158 8.23 5.89 12.15
C LEU A 158 7.86 7.33 11.79
N GLU A 159 7.54 8.16 12.78
CA GLU A 159 7.20 9.56 12.58
C GLU A 159 8.42 10.40 12.15
N GLY A 160 9.62 10.04 12.61
CA GLY A 160 10.89 10.70 12.29
C GLY A 160 11.51 10.32 10.95
N CYS A 161 10.94 9.35 10.21
CA CYS A 161 11.47 8.94 8.90
C CYS A 161 11.16 9.93 7.75
N GLY A 162 10.27 10.90 7.96
CA GLY A 162 9.94 11.92 6.96
C GLY A 162 11.02 12.99 6.80
N GLU A 163 11.27 13.42 5.56
CA GLU A 163 12.19 14.53 5.24
C GLU A 163 11.49 15.91 5.31
N LEU A 164 10.15 15.93 5.37
CA LEU A 164 9.35 17.15 5.43
C LEU A 164 9.31 17.70 6.87
N LYS A 165 10.10 18.73 7.13
CA LYS A 165 10.22 19.34 8.46
C LYS A 165 8.87 19.83 9.01
N GLY A 166 8.57 19.43 10.25
CA GLY A 166 7.39 19.88 10.99
C GLY A 166 6.13 19.09 10.71
N GLU A 167 6.17 18.16 9.75
CA GLU A 167 5.04 17.32 9.38
C GLU A 167 5.32 15.86 9.74
N VAL A 168 4.29 15.18 10.24
CA VAL A 168 4.34 13.76 10.57
C VAL A 168 3.36 13.04 9.65
N PRO A 169 3.76 11.94 8.99
CA PRO A 169 2.88 11.23 8.07
C PRO A 169 1.73 10.57 8.85
N ARG A 170 0.49 11.00 8.58
CA ARG A 170 -0.73 10.46 9.22
C ARG A 170 -1.57 9.64 8.26
N ARG A 171 -2.49 8.86 8.81
CA ARG A 171 -3.44 8.07 8.00
C ARG A 171 -4.37 8.98 7.20
N GLU A 172 -4.69 10.14 7.74
CA GLU A 172 -5.54 11.15 7.13
C GLU A 172 -4.90 11.74 5.87
N ASP A 173 -3.57 11.77 5.76
CA ASP A 173 -2.89 12.27 4.56
C ASP A 173 -3.05 11.32 3.38
N VAL A 174 -2.84 10.02 3.63
CA VAL A 174 -3.19 8.96 2.66
C VAL A 174 -4.69 9.01 2.38
N GLY A 175 -5.47 9.15 3.46
CA GLY A 175 -6.88 9.52 3.59
C GLY A 175 -7.40 10.46 2.50
N GLY A 176 -6.92 11.68 2.57
CA GLY A 176 -7.32 12.76 1.70
C GLY A 176 -6.91 12.52 0.26
N ARG A 177 -5.70 11.99 0.02
CA ARG A 177 -5.20 11.73 -1.34
C ARG A 177 -6.00 10.64 -2.04
N GLY A 178 -6.43 9.60 -1.34
CA GLY A 178 -7.36 8.59 -1.88
C GLY A 178 -8.68 9.19 -2.34
N VAL A 179 -9.24 10.11 -1.56
CA VAL A 179 -10.49 10.80 -1.94
C VAL A 179 -10.30 11.67 -3.18
N VAL A 180 -9.20 12.42 -3.27
CA VAL A 180 -8.88 13.28 -4.42
C VAL A 180 -8.75 12.46 -5.70
N LEU A 181 -8.02 11.35 -5.67
CA LEU A 181 -7.84 10.49 -6.84
C LEU A 181 -9.14 9.81 -7.28
N ARG A 182 -10.05 9.54 -6.34
CA ARG A 182 -11.36 8.95 -6.64
C ARG A 182 -12.30 9.94 -7.32
N ARG A 183 -12.24 11.22 -6.98
CA ARG A 183 -13.14 12.24 -7.52
C ARG A 183 -12.82 12.55 -8.99
N SER A 184 -13.84 12.45 -9.84
CA SER A 184 -13.72 12.76 -11.27
C SER A 184 -13.37 14.22 -11.51
N GLU A 185 -13.96 15.17 -10.76
CA GLU A 185 -13.74 16.61 -10.97
C GLU A 185 -12.28 17.04 -10.82
N THR A 186 -11.60 16.53 -9.79
CA THR A 186 -10.21 16.88 -9.45
C THR A 186 -9.17 15.97 -10.11
N ALA A 187 -9.56 14.80 -10.61
CA ALA A 187 -8.64 13.79 -11.14
C ALA A 187 -9.06 13.18 -12.48
N LYS A 188 -9.89 13.88 -13.28
CA LYS A 188 -10.41 13.40 -14.58
C LYS A 188 -9.32 12.94 -15.55
N PHE A 189 -8.13 13.54 -15.49
CA PHE A 189 -7.01 13.24 -16.39
C PHE A 189 -5.89 12.43 -15.71
N VAL A 190 -6.18 11.78 -14.57
CA VAL A 190 -5.20 10.99 -13.82
C VAL A 190 -5.61 9.51 -13.83
N SER A 191 -4.86 8.70 -14.57
CA SER A 191 -4.98 7.24 -14.66
C SER A 191 -3.60 6.60 -14.85
N GLY A 192 -3.40 5.39 -14.33
CA GLY A 192 -2.12 4.67 -14.29
C GLY A 192 -1.09 5.26 -13.32
N HIS A 193 -1.47 6.23 -12.50
CA HIS A 193 -0.55 6.96 -11.66
C HIS A 193 -0.26 6.23 -10.34
N ASN A 194 0.99 6.33 -9.88
CA ASN A 194 1.39 5.95 -8.52
C ASN A 194 1.63 7.21 -7.71
N PHE A 195 0.69 7.53 -6.82
CA PHE A 195 0.78 8.70 -5.96
C PHE A 195 1.59 8.34 -4.72
N VAL A 196 2.83 8.83 -4.63
CA VAL A 196 3.70 8.60 -3.48
C VAL A 196 3.40 9.64 -2.39
N VAL A 197 3.18 9.18 -1.16
CA VAL A 197 2.93 10.04 0.01
C VAL A 197 4.05 9.81 1.02
N ASP A 198 5.11 10.61 0.93
CA ASP A 198 6.36 10.35 1.65
C ASP A 198 7.14 11.57 2.13
N GLY A 199 6.57 12.77 2.00
CA GLY A 199 7.25 13.99 2.43
C GLY A 199 8.58 14.25 1.71
N GLY A 200 8.79 13.70 0.50
CA GLY A 200 10.02 13.90 -0.28
C GLY A 200 11.11 12.85 -0.06
N PHE A 201 10.84 11.82 0.75
CA PHE A 201 11.80 10.75 1.06
C PHE A 201 12.38 10.05 -0.18
N THR A 202 11.55 9.84 -1.22
CA THR A 202 12.00 9.25 -2.49
C THR A 202 12.58 10.25 -3.48
N ALA A 203 12.43 11.56 -3.23
CA ALA A 203 12.85 12.61 -4.16
C ALA A 203 14.28 13.08 -3.89
N PHE A 204 14.68 13.21 -2.62
CA PHE A 204 16.01 13.64 -2.23
C PHE A 204 16.32 13.17 -0.82
N LYS A 205 17.61 13.09 -0.49
CA LYS A 205 18.08 12.85 0.88
C LYS A 205 18.87 14.06 1.34
N ARG A 206 18.50 14.65 2.48
CA ARG A 206 19.28 15.72 3.08
C ARG A 206 20.50 15.10 3.77
N LEU A 207 21.68 15.46 3.31
CA LEU A 207 22.92 15.10 4.02
C LEU A 207 23.01 15.92 5.30
N LYS A 208 23.20 15.25 6.44
CA LYS A 208 23.55 15.90 7.71
C LYS A 208 25.05 16.18 7.66
N ILE A 209 25.42 17.35 7.15
CA ILE A 209 26.79 17.87 7.13
C ILE A 209 26.92 18.92 8.23
#